data_AF-A0A2S9GKE9-F1
#
_entry.id   AF-A0A2S9GKE9-F1
#
_cell.length_a   1.000
_cell.length_b   1.000
_cell.length_c   1.000
_cell.angle_alpha   90.00
_cell.angle_beta   90.00
_cell.angle_gamma   90.00
#
_symmetry.space_group_name_H-M   'P 1'
#
loop_
_entity.id
_entity.type
_entity.pdbx_description
1 polymer ?
#
loop_
_entity_poly.entity_id
_entity_poly.type
_entity_poly.pdbx_seq_one_letter_code
_entity_poly.pdbx_strand_id
1 'polypeptide(L)' 'MTESTVRIGLVLPDVMGTYGDGGNSVVLRQRLRLRGIDAEIVEITLDDPVPAELDLYT' A
#
# COMPACT_ATOMS: atom_id res chain seq x y z
N MET A 1 -7.71 -21.18 -4.15
CA MET A 1 -6.72 -20.11 -4.31
C MET A 1 -6.45 -19.59 -2.92
N THR A 2 -5.22 -19.59 -2.45
CA THR A 2 -4.87 -19.09 -1.10
C THR A 2 -5.37 -17.65 -0.97
N GLU A 3 -6.19 -17.39 0.06
CA GLU A 3 -6.61 -16.04 0.49
C GLU A 3 -5.36 -15.24 0.89
N SER A 4 -4.72 -14.61 -0.09
CA SER A 4 -3.56 -13.74 0.14
C SER A 4 -3.93 -12.35 -0.33
N THR A 5 -4.13 -11.44 0.61
CA THR A 5 -4.35 -10.02 0.35
C THR A 5 -3.00 -9.35 0.11
N VAL A 6 -2.88 -8.62 -1.00
CA VAL A 6 -1.68 -7.84 -1.32
C VAL A 6 -1.60 -6.61 -0.41
N ARG A 7 -0.46 -6.41 0.23
CA ARG A 7 -0.17 -5.31 1.16
C ARG A 7 0.71 -4.26 0.50
N ILE A 8 0.09 -3.12 0.20
CA ILE A 8 0.76 -1.96 -0.41
C ILE A 8 1.22 -1.04 0.72
N GLY A 9 2.53 -0.92 0.94
CA GLY A 9 3.09 0.01 1.92
C GLY A 9 3.14 1.44 1.37
N LEU A 10 2.39 2.36 1.97
CA LEU A 10 2.48 3.80 1.69
C LEU A 10 3.44 4.44 2.68
N VAL A 11 4.60 4.86 2.17
CA VAL A 11 5.71 5.31 3.02
C VAL A 11 5.57 6.80 3.33
N LEU A 12 5.63 7.12 4.62
CA LEU A 12 5.72 8.47 5.16
C LEU A 12 4.67 9.46 4.60
N PRO A 13 3.38 9.10 4.54
CA PRO A 13 2.35 10.00 3.98
C PRO A 13 2.20 11.32 4.75
N ASP A 14 2.59 11.32 6.03
CA ASP A 14 2.60 12.45 6.95
C ASP A 14 3.68 13.50 6.63
N VAL A 15 4.81 13.08 6.05
CA VAL A 15 5.93 13.99 5.71
C VAL A 15 6.20 14.10 4.21
N MET A 16 5.76 13.13 3.39
CA MET A 16 5.97 13.05 1.94
C MET A 16 4.67 13.03 1.12
N GLY A 17 3.52 13.38 1.71
CA GLY A 17 2.21 13.28 1.04
C GLY A 17 2.02 14.10 -0.26
N THR A 18 2.89 15.07 -0.57
CA THR A 18 2.78 15.90 -1.78
C THR A 18 3.30 15.25 -3.05
N TYR A 19 3.99 14.11 -2.95
CA TYR A 19 4.61 13.44 -4.10
C TYR A 19 3.67 12.49 -4.87
N GLY A 20 2.43 12.34 -4.40
CA GLY A 20 1.38 11.62 -5.12
C GLY A 20 1.31 10.11 -4.84
N ASP A 21 2.14 9.59 -3.94
CA ASP A 21 2.21 8.16 -3.63
C ASP A 21 0.91 7.61 -3.03
N GLY A 22 0.20 8.43 -2.25
CA GLY A 22 -1.17 8.08 -1.81
C GLY A 22 -2.13 7.85 -2.98
N GLY A 23 -2.02 8.64 -4.05
CA GLY A 23 -2.80 8.44 -5.27
C GLY A 23 -2.40 7.18 -6.03
N ASN A 24 -1.10 6.91 -6.13
CA ASN A 24 -0.56 5.69 -6.73
C ASN A 24 -1.07 4.43 -6.01
N SER A 25 -1.02 4.44 -4.67
CA SER A 25 -1.53 3.39 -3.79
C SER A 25 -3.01 3.09 -4.04
N VAL A 26 -3.87 4.12 -4.12
CA VAL A 26 -5.30 3.96 -4.39
C VAL A 26 -5.56 3.34 -5.77
N VAL A 27 -4.87 3.82 -6.81
CA VAL A 27 -5.02 3.29 -8.18
C VAL A 27 -4.54 1.84 -8.27
N LEU A 28 -3.41 1.52 -7.63
CA LEU A 28 -2.85 0.16 -7.64
C LEU A 28 -3.79 -0.83 -6.95
N ARG A 29 -4.30 -0.50 -5.75
CA ARG A 29 -5.30 -1.31 -5.04
C ARG A 29 -6.52 -1.58 -5.91
N GLN A 30 -7.03 -0.56 -6.59
CA GLN A 30 -8.19 -0.72 -7.48
C GLN A 30 -7.87 -1.63 -8.68
N ARG A 31 -6.69 -1.50 -9.28
CA ARG A 31 -6.24 -2.35 -10.39
C ARG A 31 -6.09 -3.83 -9.97
N LEU A 32 -5.64 -4.11 -8.76
CA LEU A 32 -5.58 -5.47 -8.21
C LEU A 32 -6.97 -6.06 -8.01
N ARG A 33 -7.88 -5.29 -7.39
CA ARG A 33 -9.27 -5.71 -7.17
C ARG A 33 -10.02 -6.00 -8.45
N LEU A 34 -9.82 -5.19 -9.50
CA LEU A 34 -10.37 -5.46 -10.84
C LEU A 34 -9.89 -6.77 -11.47
N ARG A 35 -8.79 -7.36 -10.96
CA ARG A 35 -8.26 -8.65 -11.38
C ARG A 35 -8.61 -9.79 -10.41
N GLY A 36 -9.52 -9.56 -9.46
CA GLY A 36 -9.89 -10.54 -8.45
C GLY A 36 -8.79 -10.81 -7.42
N ILE A 37 -7.83 -9.88 -7.26
CA ILE A 37 -6.78 -9.95 -6.26
C ILE A 37 -7.16 -8.98 -5.14
N ASP A 38 -7.29 -9.49 -3.92
CA ASP A 38 -7.57 -8.63 -2.78
C ASP A 38 -6.34 -7.80 -2.41
N ALA A 39 -6.56 -6.57 -1.95
CA ALA A 39 -5.48 -5.64 -1.65
C ALA A 39 -5.87 -4.61 -0.59
N GLU A 40 -4.90 -4.29 0.27
CA GLU A 40 -4.96 -3.28 1.32
C GLU A 40 -3.78 -2.31 1.22
N ILE A 41 -3.98 -1.08 1.72
CA ILE A 41 -2.93 -0.07 1.84
C ILE A 41 -2.57 0.01 3.32
N VAL A 42 -1.28 -0.09 3.62
CA VAL A 42 -0.71 0.02 4.96
C VAL A 42 0.12 1.30 4.99
N GLU A 43 -0.33 2.28 5.77
CA GLU A 43 0.42 3.52 5.97
C GLU A 43 1.55 3.28 6.97
N ILE A 44 2.73 3.84 6.68
CA ILE A 44 3.91 3.77 7.56
C ILE A 44 4.33 5.21 7.82
N THR A 45 3.95 5.74 8.98
CA THR A 45 4.33 7.11 9.39
C THR A 45 5.74 7.15 9.95
N LEU A 46 6.26 8.34 10.26
CA LEU A 46 7.63 8.50 10.75
C LEU A 46 7.93 7.72 12.03
N ASP A 47 6.91 7.52 12.87
CA ASP A 47 7.03 6.83 14.17
C ASP A 47 6.82 5.31 14.06
N ASP A 48 6.42 4.80 12.89
CA ASP A 48 6.11 3.39 12.68
C ASP A 48 7.33 2.57 12.24
N PRO A 49 7.53 1.36 12.77
CA PRO A 49 8.49 0.42 12.19
C PRO A 49 7.98 -0.09 10.83
N VAL A 50 8.90 -0.38 9.91
CA VAL A 50 8.56 -0.99 8.62
C VAL A 50 8.08 -2.44 8.86
N PRO A 51 6.84 -2.82 8.47
CA PRO A 51 6.35 -4.19 8.59
C PRO A 51 7.11 -5.17 7.69
N ALA A 52 7.24 -6.42 8.13
CA ALA A 52 7.98 -7.46 7.38
C ALA A 52 7.14 -8.09 6.26
N GLU A 53 5.82 -7.90 6.29
CA GLU A 53 4.84 -8.60 5.46
C GLU A 53 4.28 -7.73 4.33
N LEU A 54 4.99 -6.68 3.90
CA LEU A 54 4.60 -5.85 2.77
C LEU A 54 5.08 -6.47 1.45
N ASP A 55 4.23 -6.41 0.42
CA ASP A 55 4.55 -6.98 -0.89
C ASP A 55 5.24 -5.96 -1.82
N LEU A 56 4.91 -4.68 -1.67
CA LEU A 56 5.47 -3.58 -2.45
C LEU A 56 5.27 -2.24 -1.74
N TYR A 57 6.05 -1.25 -2.16
CA TYR A 57 6.02 0.11 -1.62
C TYR A 57 5.60 1.11 -2.69
N THR A 58 4.88 2.14 -2.26
CA THR A 58 4.63 3.37 -3.01
C THR A 58 5.04 4.56 -2.18
#